data_AF-A0A6N7LZD1-F1
#
_entry.id   AF-A0A6N7LZD1-F1
#
_cell.length_a   1.000
_cell.length_b   1.000
_cell.length_c   1.000
_cell.angle_alpha   90.00
_cell.angle_beta   90.00
_cell.angle_gamma   90.00
#
_symmetry.space_group_name_H-M   'P 1'
#
loop_
_entity.id
_entity.type
_entity.pdbx_description
1 polymer ?
#
loop_
_entity_poly.entity_id
_entity_poly.type
_entity_poly.pdbx_seq_one_letter_code
_entity_poly.pdbx_strand_id
1 'polypeptide(L)'
;MATKAAEQKTVTFIYEGVDRKGAKVKGEATGKAPSIVKAELRKQGINAKKVVRKREINIGGKKKIKPMDIAIFTRQMATMMKAGVPLVQSFEIVADGLENPTMKELILNIKTEVEGGNNFAGALSKHPLYFDDLYCSLIDAGEQSGSLETMLDRVALYKEKSEALKQKIRKALKYPLTVIFVAIIVTAILLVKVVPTFQELFEGFGAELPAFTQFVINLSEALQANFLTIVLAIIGISIGFSETRKRSQAFRNAIDRILLKLPIVGDITFKATVARYARTLSTTFSAGVPLIDALDACAGATGNIVYRTAVLQVKEDVSTGQQLQFAMRSTGVFPAMALQMTAIGEESGALDAMLEKVAIYYEDEVDASVDGLTSMMEPLIMAVLGVLIGGLIVAMYLPIFQLGQVV
;
A
#
# COMPACT_ATOMS: atom_id res chain seq x y z
N MET A 1 2.21 10.21 -52.21
CA MET A 1 1.99 10.81 -50.88
C MET A 1 0.54 10.58 -50.48
N ALA A 2 0.28 9.61 -49.61
CA ALA A 2 -1.06 9.32 -49.11
C ALA A 2 -1.15 9.81 -47.65
N THR A 3 -1.91 10.86 -47.43
CA THR A 3 -2.16 11.45 -46.11
C THR A 3 -2.99 10.47 -45.29
N LYS A 4 -2.40 9.93 -44.21
CA LYS A 4 -3.11 9.15 -43.18
C LYS A 4 -4.31 9.95 -42.67
N ALA A 5 -5.53 9.46 -42.92
CA ALA A 5 -6.72 9.97 -42.30
C ALA A 5 -6.63 9.72 -40.78
N ALA A 6 -6.56 10.79 -39.99
CA ALA A 6 -6.62 10.70 -38.54
C ALA A 6 -8.00 10.14 -38.14
N GLU A 7 -8.02 8.99 -37.47
CA GLU A 7 -9.22 8.45 -36.84
C GLU A 7 -9.75 9.45 -35.81
N GLN A 8 -10.83 10.14 -36.16
CA GLN A 8 -11.48 11.10 -35.27
C GLN A 8 -12.21 10.35 -34.14
N LYS A 9 -11.62 10.35 -32.94
CA LYS A 9 -12.21 9.84 -31.71
C LYS A 9 -13.59 10.46 -31.47
N THR A 10 -14.57 9.63 -31.13
CA THR A 10 -15.89 10.03 -30.67
C THR A 10 -15.77 10.77 -29.34
N VAL A 11 -16.39 11.94 -29.24
CA VAL A 11 -16.42 12.76 -28.01
C VAL A 11 -17.86 13.09 -27.64
N THR A 12 -18.12 13.25 -26.35
CA THR A 12 -19.47 13.55 -25.83
C THR A 12 -19.75 15.04 -25.92
N PHE A 13 -20.90 15.40 -26.47
CA PHE A 13 -21.42 16.76 -26.55
C PHE A 13 -22.65 16.92 -25.66
N ILE A 14 -22.74 18.05 -24.97
CA ILE A 14 -23.97 18.45 -24.27
C ILE A 14 -24.79 19.29 -25.25
N TYR A 15 -26.05 18.95 -25.40
CA TYR A 15 -26.98 19.69 -26.25
C TYR A 15 -28.15 20.27 -25.47
N GLU A 16 -28.60 21.43 -25.93
CA GLU A 16 -29.80 22.13 -25.49
C GLU A 16 -30.63 22.45 -26.74
N GLY A 17 -31.85 21.91 -26.77
CA GLY A 17 -32.73 21.98 -27.93
C GLY A 17 -34.20 22.00 -27.58
N VAL A 18 -35.01 21.91 -28.62
CA VAL A 18 -36.48 21.87 -28.51
C VAL A 18 -36.97 20.65 -29.30
N ASP A 19 -37.85 19.85 -28.72
CA ASP A 19 -38.48 18.71 -29.42
C ASP A 19 -39.59 19.16 -30.38
N ARG A 20 -40.18 18.20 -31.10
CA ARG A 20 -41.32 18.45 -32.00
C ARG A 20 -42.57 19.03 -31.31
N LYS A 21 -42.70 18.90 -30.00
CA LYS A 21 -43.83 19.40 -29.19
C LYS A 21 -43.54 20.76 -28.56
N GLY A 22 -42.37 21.37 -28.84
CA GLY A 22 -41.98 22.65 -28.28
C GLY A 22 -41.36 22.58 -26.88
N ALA A 23 -41.15 21.37 -26.34
CA ALA A 23 -40.55 21.19 -25.02
C ALA A 23 -39.03 21.36 -25.09
N LYS A 24 -38.45 22.08 -24.13
CA LYS A 24 -37.00 22.24 -24.02
C LYS A 24 -36.39 20.92 -23.55
N VAL A 25 -35.45 20.38 -24.33
CA VAL A 25 -34.76 19.13 -24.04
C VAL A 25 -33.28 19.40 -23.86
N LYS A 26 -32.70 18.85 -22.80
CA LYS A 26 -31.26 18.84 -22.56
C LYS A 26 -30.79 17.40 -22.49
N GLY A 27 -29.63 17.11 -23.06
CA GLY A 27 -29.09 15.75 -23.04
C GLY A 27 -27.63 15.70 -23.47
N GLU A 28 -27.09 14.49 -23.48
CA GLU A 28 -25.74 14.19 -23.94
C GLU A 28 -25.84 13.34 -25.20
N ALA A 29 -25.02 13.67 -26.20
CA ALA A 29 -24.94 12.92 -27.44
C ALA A 29 -23.49 12.80 -27.89
N THR A 30 -23.08 11.59 -28.26
CA THR A 30 -21.70 11.28 -28.65
C THR A 30 -21.56 11.42 -30.17
N GLY A 31 -20.46 12.01 -30.63
CA GLY A 31 -20.18 12.10 -32.05
C GLY A 31 -18.77 12.57 -32.37
N LYS A 32 -18.42 12.60 -33.65
CA LYS A 32 -17.09 13.01 -34.12
C LYS A 32 -16.95 14.54 -34.25
N ALA A 33 -18.07 15.23 -34.49
CA ALA A 33 -18.12 16.68 -34.60
C ALA A 33 -19.47 17.25 -34.13
N PRO A 34 -19.55 18.51 -33.66
CA PRO A 34 -20.81 19.14 -33.27
C PRO A 34 -21.87 19.15 -34.38
N SER A 35 -21.43 19.28 -35.64
CA SER A 35 -22.30 19.27 -36.83
C SER A 35 -22.97 17.91 -37.04
N ILE A 36 -22.23 16.82 -36.84
CA ILE A 36 -22.73 15.44 -36.95
C ILE A 36 -23.76 15.18 -35.85
N VAL A 37 -23.46 15.58 -34.61
CA VAL A 37 -24.39 15.45 -33.47
C VAL A 37 -25.66 16.26 -33.69
N LYS A 38 -25.58 17.49 -34.21
CA LYS A 38 -26.76 18.29 -34.58
C LYS A 38 -27.61 17.61 -35.65
N ALA A 39 -26.99 17.00 -36.66
CA ALA A 39 -27.70 16.31 -37.73
C ALA A 39 -28.45 15.08 -37.19
N GLU A 40 -27.83 14.32 -36.29
CA GLU A 40 -28.44 13.13 -35.68
C GLU A 40 -29.57 13.49 -34.73
N LEU A 41 -29.40 14.51 -33.89
CA LEU A 41 -30.46 15.03 -33.02
C LEU A 41 -31.67 15.54 -33.83
N ARG A 42 -31.42 16.13 -35.01
CA ARG A 42 -32.50 16.58 -35.91
C ARG A 42 -33.31 15.41 -36.48
N LYS A 43 -32.68 14.27 -36.81
CA LYS A 43 -33.40 13.05 -37.22
C LYS A 43 -34.28 12.51 -36.09
N GLN A 44 -33.84 12.65 -34.85
CA GLN A 44 -34.60 12.29 -33.65
C GLN A 44 -35.70 13.31 -33.29
N GLY A 45 -35.90 14.35 -34.12
CA GLY A 45 -36.93 15.36 -33.89
C GLY A 45 -36.56 16.42 -32.85
N ILE A 46 -35.27 16.53 -32.50
CA ILE A 46 -34.74 17.52 -31.56
C ILE A 46 -33.98 18.59 -32.34
N ASN A 47 -34.46 19.83 -32.29
CA ASN A 47 -33.74 20.96 -32.88
C ASN A 47 -32.78 21.57 -31.85
N ALA A 48 -31.51 21.15 -31.90
CA ALA A 48 -30.48 21.57 -30.95
C ALA A 48 -29.94 22.99 -31.27
N LYS A 49 -30.28 23.97 -30.42
CA LYS A 49 -29.81 25.35 -30.51
C LYS A 49 -28.34 25.47 -30.10
N LYS A 50 -27.95 24.73 -29.06
CA LYS A 50 -26.60 24.74 -28.51
C LYS A 50 -26.08 23.31 -28.44
N VAL A 51 -24.93 23.06 -29.06
CA VAL A 51 -24.19 21.79 -28.97
C VAL A 51 -22.77 22.15 -28.66
N VAL A 52 -22.36 21.89 -27.42
CA VAL A 52 -21.03 22.26 -26.92
C VAL A 52 -20.32 20.99 -26.50
N ARG A 53 -19.04 20.87 -26.86
CA ARG A 53 -18.21 19.76 -26.41
C ARG A 53 -18.21 19.78 -24.89
N LYS A 54 -18.55 18.66 -24.25
CA LYS A 54 -18.41 18.52 -22.80
C LYS A 54 -16.93 18.69 -22.50
N ARG A 55 -16.56 19.79 -21.84
CA ARG A 55 -15.22 19.91 -21.26
C ARG A 55 -15.20 18.88 -20.14
N GLU A 56 -14.54 17.74 -20.38
CA GLU A 56 -14.12 16.85 -19.30
C GLU A 56 -13.11 17.62 -18.47
N ILE A 57 -13.62 18.37 -17.50
CA ILE A 57 -12.82 18.88 -16.42
C ILE A 57 -12.52 17.66 -15.54
N ASN A 58 -11.49 16.89 -15.91
CA ASN A 58 -10.92 15.86 -15.04
C ASN A 58 -10.19 16.58 -13.89
N ILE A 59 -10.95 17.09 -12.91
CA ILE A 59 -10.43 17.58 -11.62
C ILE A 59 -9.90 16.41 -10.76
N GLY A 60 -10.11 15.15 -11.18
CA GLY A 60 -9.41 13.99 -10.62
C GLY A 60 -8.20 13.63 -11.46
N GLY A 61 -6.98 13.81 -10.94
CA GLY A 61 -5.80 13.15 -11.50
C GLY A 61 -6.02 11.64 -11.60
N LYS A 62 -5.31 10.96 -12.52
CA LYS A 62 -5.38 9.49 -12.67
C LYS A 62 -5.30 8.83 -11.30
N LYS A 63 -6.37 8.13 -10.88
CA LYS A 63 -6.39 7.43 -9.60
C LYS A 63 -5.30 6.36 -9.62
N LYS A 64 -4.34 6.44 -8.70
CA LYS A 64 -3.27 5.45 -8.61
C LYS A 64 -3.86 4.06 -8.36
N ILE A 65 -3.43 3.08 -9.15
CA ILE A 65 -3.79 1.67 -8.96
C ILE A 65 -3.18 1.18 -7.65
N LYS A 66 -4.02 0.63 -6.77
CA LYS A 66 -3.59 0.07 -5.48
C LYS A 66 -3.34 -1.44 -5.62
N PRO A 67 -2.48 -2.04 -4.78
CA PRO A 67 -2.28 -3.50 -4.78
C PRO A 67 -3.57 -4.30 -4.58
N MET A 68 -4.51 -3.78 -3.78
CA MET A 68 -5.83 -4.39 -3.59
C MET A 68 -6.67 -4.40 -4.88
N ASP A 69 -6.53 -3.38 -5.74
CA ASP A 69 -7.24 -3.36 -7.04
C ASP A 69 -6.77 -4.53 -7.92
N ILE A 70 -5.48 -4.85 -7.88
CA ILE A 70 -4.90 -6.02 -8.58
C ILE A 70 -5.42 -7.33 -7.97
N ALA A 71 -5.47 -7.43 -6.64
CA ALA A 71 -5.98 -8.63 -5.97
C ALA A 71 -7.45 -8.91 -6.34
N ILE A 72 -8.31 -7.87 -6.31
CA ILE A 72 -9.72 -7.96 -6.70
C ILE A 72 -9.86 -8.37 -8.16
N PHE A 73 -9.12 -7.72 -9.07
CA PHE A 73 -9.09 -8.09 -10.49
C PHE A 73 -8.73 -9.57 -10.66
N THR A 74 -7.66 -10.03 -10.03
CA THR A 74 -7.19 -11.41 -10.12
C THR A 74 -8.26 -12.39 -9.63
N ARG A 75 -8.88 -12.10 -8.47
CA ARG A 75 -9.95 -12.91 -7.90
C ARG A 75 -11.17 -12.98 -8.83
N GLN A 76 -11.59 -11.86 -9.39
CA GLN A 76 -12.71 -11.82 -10.31
C GLN A 76 -12.42 -12.58 -11.61
N MET A 77 -11.21 -12.46 -12.16
CA MET A 77 -10.77 -13.27 -13.31
C MET A 77 -10.79 -14.77 -12.97
N ALA A 78 -10.29 -15.18 -11.81
CA ALA A 78 -10.35 -16.56 -11.35
C ALA A 78 -11.79 -17.09 -11.29
N THR A 79 -12.71 -16.30 -10.73
CA THR A 79 -14.13 -16.65 -10.65
C THR A 79 -14.77 -16.79 -12.04
N MET A 80 -14.48 -15.88 -12.97
CA MET A 80 -15.02 -15.93 -14.34
C MET A 80 -14.47 -17.13 -15.11
N MET A 81 -13.17 -17.42 -15.02
CA MET A 81 -12.57 -18.60 -15.66
C MET A 81 -13.16 -19.89 -15.10
N LYS A 82 -13.32 -19.97 -13.77
CA LYS A 82 -13.95 -21.12 -13.11
C LYS A 82 -15.42 -21.32 -13.51
N ALA A 83 -16.11 -20.23 -13.86
CA ALA A 83 -17.48 -20.28 -14.39
C ALA A 83 -17.53 -20.63 -15.90
N GLY A 84 -16.39 -20.84 -16.55
CA GLY A 84 -16.29 -21.16 -17.97
C GLY A 84 -16.54 -19.97 -18.91
N VAL A 85 -16.49 -18.74 -18.40
CA VAL A 85 -16.63 -17.54 -19.23
C VAL A 85 -15.38 -17.38 -20.09
N PRO A 86 -15.49 -17.10 -21.41
CA PRO A 86 -14.33 -16.83 -22.25
C PRO A 86 -13.44 -15.69 -21.69
N LEU A 87 -12.12 -15.84 -21.85
CA LEU A 87 -11.11 -14.91 -21.29
C LEU A 87 -11.36 -13.45 -21.68
N VAL A 88 -11.57 -13.20 -22.97
CA VAL A 88 -11.83 -11.85 -23.51
C VAL A 88 -13.10 -11.23 -22.92
N GLN A 89 -14.18 -12.01 -22.82
CA GLN A 89 -15.45 -11.55 -22.24
C GLN A 89 -15.29 -11.27 -20.73
N SER A 90 -14.49 -12.08 -20.04
CA SER A 90 -14.22 -11.91 -18.62
C SER A 90 -13.52 -10.59 -18.34
N PHE A 91 -12.54 -10.18 -19.16
CA PHE A 91 -11.92 -8.86 -19.01
C PHE A 91 -12.93 -7.72 -19.09
N GLU A 92 -13.92 -7.81 -19.98
CA GLU A 92 -14.94 -6.77 -20.16
C GLU A 92 -15.87 -6.67 -18.95
N ILE A 93 -16.39 -7.81 -18.48
CA ILE A 93 -17.25 -7.88 -17.29
C ILE A 93 -16.49 -7.35 -16.06
N VAL A 94 -15.25 -7.78 -15.88
CA VAL A 94 -14.41 -7.36 -14.76
C VAL A 94 -14.06 -5.87 -14.85
N ALA A 95 -13.69 -5.37 -16.03
CA ALA A 95 -13.39 -3.96 -16.24
C ALA A 95 -14.60 -3.05 -15.95
N ASP A 96 -15.82 -3.50 -16.24
CA ASP A 96 -17.05 -2.76 -15.95
C ASP A 96 -17.39 -2.73 -14.45
N GLY A 97 -16.99 -3.75 -13.69
CA GLY A 97 -17.18 -3.82 -12.24
C GLY A 97 -16.21 -2.99 -11.41
N LEU A 98 -15.18 -2.37 -12.02
CA LEU A 98 -14.15 -1.65 -11.28
C LEU A 98 -14.46 -0.16 -11.06
N GLU A 99 -14.28 0.28 -9.82
CA GLU A 99 -14.44 1.69 -9.44
C GLU A 99 -13.27 2.59 -9.88
N ASN A 100 -12.09 2.01 -10.11
CA ASN A 100 -10.89 2.75 -10.46
C ASN A 100 -10.77 2.88 -12.00
N PRO A 101 -10.97 4.08 -12.58
CA PRO A 101 -10.95 4.25 -14.03
C PRO A 101 -9.57 3.97 -14.65
N THR A 102 -8.48 4.17 -13.90
CA THR A 102 -7.13 3.87 -14.37
C THR A 102 -6.86 2.37 -14.40
N MET A 103 -7.45 1.61 -13.46
CA MET A 103 -7.42 0.14 -13.51
C MET A 103 -8.28 -0.40 -14.66
N LYS A 104 -9.45 0.21 -14.89
CA LYS A 104 -10.30 -0.11 -16.05
C LYS A 104 -9.56 0.08 -17.37
N GLU A 105 -8.89 1.22 -17.55
CA GLU A 105 -8.04 1.51 -18.72
C GLU A 105 -6.95 0.43 -18.89
N LEU A 106 -6.26 0.05 -17.82
CA LEU A 106 -5.23 -0.99 -17.85
C LEU A 106 -5.78 -2.34 -18.32
N ILE A 107 -6.91 -2.80 -17.76
CA ILE A 107 -7.50 -4.10 -18.12
C ILE A 107 -8.00 -4.10 -19.55
N LEU A 108 -8.64 -3.02 -20.01
CA LEU A 108 -9.09 -2.93 -21.39
C LEU A 108 -7.91 -2.94 -22.38
N ASN A 109 -6.78 -2.35 -22.02
CA ASN A 109 -5.56 -2.47 -22.83
C ASN A 109 -5.03 -3.90 -22.87
N ILE A 110 -5.02 -4.61 -21.73
CA ILE A 110 -4.64 -6.04 -21.65
C ILE A 110 -5.61 -6.89 -22.50
N LYS A 111 -6.91 -6.61 -22.43
CA LYS A 111 -7.94 -7.26 -23.27
C LYS A 111 -7.59 -7.09 -24.75
N THR A 112 -7.31 -5.87 -25.21
CA THR A 112 -6.99 -5.60 -26.62
C THR A 112 -5.72 -6.33 -27.07
N GLU A 113 -4.73 -6.47 -26.21
CA GLU A 113 -3.51 -7.24 -26.49
C GLU A 113 -3.80 -8.73 -26.66
N VAL A 114 -4.65 -9.30 -25.80
CA VAL A 114 -5.08 -10.70 -25.88
C VAL A 114 -5.98 -10.94 -27.10
N GLU A 115 -6.91 -10.03 -27.38
CA GLU A 115 -7.72 -10.04 -28.62
C GLU A 115 -6.84 -9.94 -29.89
N GLY A 116 -5.71 -9.23 -29.79
CA GLY A 116 -4.70 -9.13 -30.84
C GLY A 116 -3.85 -10.38 -31.05
N GLY A 117 -4.08 -11.45 -30.26
CA GLY A 117 -3.39 -12.74 -30.38
C GLY A 117 -2.16 -12.90 -29.49
N ASN A 118 -1.89 -11.94 -28.59
CA ASN A 118 -0.87 -12.13 -27.56
C ASN A 118 -1.41 -13.07 -26.47
N ASN A 119 -0.54 -13.88 -25.86
CA ASN A 119 -0.96 -14.71 -24.72
C ASN A 119 -1.20 -13.84 -23.48
N PHE A 120 -1.98 -14.34 -22.52
CA PHE A 120 -2.37 -13.55 -21.36
C PHE A 120 -1.17 -13.14 -20.52
N ALA A 121 -0.24 -14.06 -20.26
CA ALA A 121 0.99 -13.75 -19.53
C ALA A 121 1.85 -12.69 -20.22
N GLY A 122 1.99 -12.76 -21.56
CA GLY A 122 2.71 -11.78 -22.36
C GLY A 122 2.08 -10.39 -22.30
N ALA A 123 0.75 -10.31 -22.30
CA ALA A 123 0.05 -9.03 -22.13
C ALA A 123 0.30 -8.42 -20.74
N LEU A 124 0.32 -9.25 -19.68
CA LEU A 124 0.60 -8.81 -18.31
C LEU A 124 2.05 -8.34 -18.12
N SER A 125 3.01 -9.04 -18.74
CA SER A 125 4.45 -8.76 -18.62
C SER A 125 4.85 -7.35 -19.11
N LYS A 126 4.04 -6.74 -19.99
CA LYS A 126 4.20 -5.34 -20.43
C LYS A 126 3.94 -4.32 -19.31
N HIS A 127 3.42 -4.77 -18.17
CA HIS A 127 3.07 -3.95 -17.02
C HIS A 127 3.74 -4.41 -15.71
N PRO A 128 5.10 -4.43 -15.65
CA PRO A 128 5.87 -5.00 -14.54
C PRO A 128 5.70 -4.24 -13.20
N LEU A 129 5.14 -3.02 -13.25
CA LEU A 129 4.82 -2.25 -12.05
C LEU A 129 3.68 -2.89 -11.24
N TYR A 130 2.79 -3.64 -11.90
CA TYR A 130 1.56 -4.17 -11.30
C TYR A 130 1.56 -5.70 -11.24
N PHE A 131 2.17 -6.35 -12.23
CA PHE A 131 2.29 -7.81 -12.31
C PHE A 131 3.77 -8.17 -12.19
N ASP A 132 4.12 -8.89 -11.13
CA ASP A 132 5.48 -9.36 -10.91
C ASP A 132 5.77 -10.61 -11.75
N ASP A 133 7.05 -10.99 -11.85
CA ASP A 133 7.49 -12.12 -12.68
C ASP A 133 6.82 -13.43 -12.26
N LEU A 134 6.59 -13.61 -10.95
CA LEU A 134 5.85 -14.75 -10.43
C LEU A 134 4.41 -14.78 -10.95
N TYR A 135 3.69 -13.65 -10.89
CA TYR A 135 2.33 -13.58 -11.42
C TYR A 135 2.32 -13.98 -12.89
N CYS A 136 3.21 -13.41 -13.69
CA CYS A 136 3.27 -13.68 -15.12
C CYS A 136 3.60 -15.16 -15.38
N SER A 137 4.57 -15.73 -14.66
CA SER A 137 4.99 -17.14 -14.81
C SER A 137 3.88 -18.13 -14.44
N LEU A 138 3.11 -17.84 -13.39
CA LEU A 138 1.98 -18.68 -12.98
C LEU A 138 0.84 -18.65 -13.99
N ILE A 139 0.55 -17.48 -14.56
CA ILE A 139 -0.45 -17.35 -15.62
C ILE A 139 0.01 -18.05 -16.90
N ASP A 140 1.28 -17.91 -17.28
CA ASP A 140 1.85 -18.57 -18.45
C ASP A 140 1.79 -20.10 -18.31
N ALA A 141 2.20 -20.63 -17.16
CA ALA A 141 2.10 -22.04 -16.86
C ALA A 141 0.65 -22.54 -16.95
N GLY A 142 -0.30 -21.79 -16.39
CA GLY A 142 -1.72 -22.13 -16.44
C GLY A 142 -2.34 -22.06 -17.84
N GLU A 143 -1.89 -21.12 -18.67
CA GLU A 143 -2.32 -20.97 -20.06
C GLU A 143 -1.78 -22.10 -20.94
N GLN A 144 -0.52 -22.50 -20.75
CA GLN A 144 0.11 -23.62 -21.47
C GLN A 144 -0.44 -24.99 -21.04
N SER A 145 -0.74 -25.18 -19.76
CA SER A 145 -1.28 -26.44 -19.23
C SER A 145 -2.80 -26.56 -19.37
N GLY A 146 -3.49 -25.50 -19.81
CA GLY A 146 -4.95 -25.44 -19.86
C GLY A 146 -5.62 -25.44 -18.48
N SER A 147 -4.89 -25.09 -17.42
CA SER A 147 -5.40 -25.02 -16.04
C SER A 147 -5.40 -23.58 -15.50
N LEU A 148 -5.73 -22.62 -16.37
CA LEU A 148 -5.66 -21.19 -16.10
C LEU A 148 -6.55 -20.78 -14.92
N GLU A 149 -7.74 -21.38 -14.78
CA GLU A 149 -8.65 -21.14 -13.67
C GLU A 149 -8.02 -21.49 -12.31
N THR A 150 -7.24 -22.57 -12.26
CA THR A 150 -6.58 -23.02 -11.03
C THR A 150 -5.41 -22.09 -10.69
N MET A 151 -4.63 -21.68 -11.69
CA MET A 151 -3.50 -20.77 -11.45
C MET A 151 -3.97 -19.37 -11.07
N LEU A 152 -5.01 -18.84 -11.72
CA LEU A 152 -5.63 -17.58 -11.33
C LEU A 152 -6.15 -17.62 -9.88
N ASP A 153 -6.76 -18.73 -9.45
CA ASP A 153 -7.25 -18.90 -8.07
C ASP A 153 -6.10 -18.85 -7.05
N ARG A 154 -4.99 -19.53 -7.36
CA ARG A 154 -3.76 -19.52 -6.53
C ARG A 154 -3.13 -18.14 -6.46
N VAL A 155 -2.99 -17.45 -7.60
CA VAL A 155 -2.45 -16.08 -7.65
C VAL A 155 -3.37 -15.11 -6.89
N ALA A 156 -4.70 -15.26 -7.04
CA ALA A 156 -5.67 -14.45 -6.32
C ALA A 156 -5.53 -14.62 -4.81
N LEU A 157 -5.48 -15.87 -4.33
CA LEU A 157 -5.30 -16.18 -2.92
C LEU A 157 -4.00 -15.60 -2.38
N TYR A 158 -2.90 -15.74 -3.12
CA TYR A 158 -1.61 -15.15 -2.76
C TYR A 158 -1.68 -13.63 -2.62
N LYS A 159 -2.24 -12.92 -3.62
CA LYS A 159 -2.35 -11.46 -3.60
C LYS A 159 -3.27 -10.96 -2.49
N GLU A 160 -4.39 -11.64 -2.25
CA GLU A 160 -5.34 -11.32 -1.17
C GLU A 160 -4.71 -11.48 0.21
N LYS A 161 -4.09 -12.62 0.50
CA LYS A 161 -3.44 -12.88 1.79
C LYS A 161 -2.27 -11.94 2.02
N SER A 162 -1.44 -11.73 1.00
CA SER A 162 -0.30 -10.82 1.07
C SER A 162 -0.72 -9.37 1.35
N GLU A 163 -1.77 -8.88 0.68
CA GLU A 163 -2.27 -7.52 0.89
C GLU A 163 -3.04 -7.40 2.21
N ALA A 164 -3.81 -8.42 2.62
CA ALA A 164 -4.48 -8.44 3.92
C ALA A 164 -3.47 -8.31 5.07
N LEU A 165 -2.37 -9.08 5.03
CA LEU A 165 -1.29 -8.98 6.01
C LEU A 165 -0.66 -7.58 6.03
N LYS A 166 -0.33 -7.02 4.86
CA LYS A 166 0.22 -5.65 4.75
C LYS A 166 -0.75 -4.60 5.30
N GLN A 167 -2.04 -4.73 5.00
CA GLN A 167 -3.07 -3.83 5.51
C GLN A 167 -3.23 -3.92 7.01
N LYS A 168 -3.19 -5.12 7.58
CA LYS A 168 -3.26 -5.33 9.03
C LYS A 168 -2.10 -4.65 9.74
N ILE A 169 -0.87 -4.86 9.28
CA ILE A 169 0.32 -4.16 9.80
C ILE A 169 0.17 -2.63 9.67
N ARG A 170 -0.26 -2.12 8.50
CA ARG A 170 -0.47 -0.67 8.31
C ARG A 170 -1.56 -0.10 9.21
N LYS A 171 -2.67 -0.81 9.41
CA LYS A 171 -3.77 -0.38 10.27
C LYS A 171 -3.30 -0.29 11.72
N ALA A 172 -2.56 -1.28 12.19
CA ALA A 172 -1.97 -1.29 13.53
C ALA A 172 -1.05 -0.11 13.79
N LEU A 173 -0.21 0.25 12.81
CA LEU A 173 0.69 1.40 12.92
C LEU A 173 0.00 2.76 12.75
N LYS A 174 -1.20 2.81 12.17
CA LYS A 174 -1.90 4.08 11.92
C LYS A 174 -2.40 4.72 13.21
N TYR A 175 -2.92 3.91 14.14
CA TYR A 175 -3.41 4.39 15.43
C TYR A 175 -2.32 5.11 16.25
N PRO A 176 -1.12 4.52 16.52
CA PRO A 176 -0.06 5.22 17.26
C PRO A 176 0.36 6.54 16.63
N LEU A 177 0.57 6.52 15.32
CA LEU A 177 0.99 7.70 14.58
C LEU A 177 -0.05 8.82 14.68
N THR A 178 -1.34 8.48 14.65
CA THR A 178 -2.42 9.47 14.78
C THR A 178 -2.44 10.08 16.17
N VAL A 179 -2.30 9.28 17.22
CA VAL A 179 -2.33 9.79 18.59
C VAL A 179 -1.09 10.62 18.91
N ILE A 180 0.11 10.16 18.52
CA ILE A 180 1.35 10.94 18.68
C ILE A 180 1.26 12.25 17.92
N PHE A 181 0.72 12.24 16.70
CA PHE A 181 0.51 13.46 15.92
C PHE A 181 -0.42 14.46 16.63
N VAL A 182 -1.55 13.98 17.17
CA VAL A 182 -2.48 14.82 17.95
C VAL A 182 -1.80 15.34 19.22
N ALA A 183 -1.05 14.50 19.94
CA ALA A 183 -0.31 14.89 21.14
C ALA A 183 0.68 16.02 20.84
N ILE A 184 1.48 15.89 19.77
CA ILE A 184 2.43 16.92 19.33
C ILE A 184 1.71 18.24 19.01
N ILE A 185 0.57 18.19 18.31
CA ILE A 185 -0.22 19.39 18.00
C ILE A 185 -0.72 20.06 19.29
N VAL A 186 -1.29 19.29 20.21
CA VAL A 186 -1.79 19.82 21.49
C VAL A 186 -0.65 20.45 22.29
N THR A 187 0.48 19.76 22.44
CA THR A 187 1.67 20.30 23.11
C THR A 187 2.18 21.57 22.43
N ALA A 188 2.24 21.60 21.09
CA ALA A 188 2.67 22.78 20.36
C ALA A 188 1.74 23.98 20.59
N ILE A 189 0.41 23.77 20.61
CA ILE A 189 -0.56 24.83 20.91
C ILE A 189 -0.35 25.36 22.34
N LEU A 190 -0.19 24.46 23.32
CA LEU A 190 0.04 24.86 24.71
C LEU A 190 1.33 25.70 24.85
N LEU A 191 2.41 25.26 24.21
CA LEU A 191 3.67 26.01 24.22
C LEU A 191 3.52 27.36 23.52
N VAL A 192 2.90 27.45 22.33
CA VAL A 192 2.83 28.70 21.55
C VAL A 192 1.84 29.71 22.13
N LYS A 193 0.75 29.26 22.77
CA LYS A 193 -0.33 30.14 23.21
C LYS A 193 -0.47 30.26 24.72
N VAL A 194 -0.34 29.17 25.46
CA VAL A 194 -0.67 29.16 26.89
C VAL A 194 0.53 29.58 27.73
N VAL A 195 1.72 29.04 27.44
CA VAL A 195 2.94 29.38 28.19
C VAL A 195 3.28 30.88 28.15
N PRO A 196 3.21 31.59 27.00
CA PRO A 196 3.55 33.02 26.94
C PRO A 196 2.57 33.89 27.72
N THR A 197 1.27 33.57 27.69
CA THR A 197 0.28 34.27 28.51
C THR A 197 0.59 34.15 30.00
N PHE A 198 1.12 33.00 30.44
CA PHE A 198 1.56 32.86 31.84
C PHE A 198 2.87 33.58 32.12
N GLN A 199 3.81 33.60 31.18
CA GLN A 199 5.04 34.39 31.30
C GLN A 199 4.75 35.88 31.49
N GLU A 200 3.88 36.46 30.65
CA GLU A 200 3.45 37.87 30.76
C GLU A 200 2.84 38.19 32.14
N LEU A 201 2.06 37.24 32.70
CA LEU A 201 1.49 37.38 34.04
C LEU A 201 2.59 37.41 35.12
N PHE A 202 3.66 36.64 34.98
CA PHE A 202 4.74 36.55 35.97
C PHE A 202 5.80 37.66 35.85
N GLU A 203 6.04 38.18 34.65
CA GLU A 203 6.96 39.32 34.45
C GLU A 203 6.55 40.55 35.29
N GLY A 204 5.26 40.72 35.56
CA GLY A 204 4.73 41.78 36.43
C GLY A 204 5.07 41.64 37.93
N PHE A 205 5.55 40.48 38.39
CA PHE A 205 5.86 40.22 39.81
C PHE A 205 7.35 40.40 40.16
N GLY A 206 8.24 40.57 39.17
CA GLY A 206 9.66 40.88 39.41
C GLY A 206 10.49 39.79 40.11
N ALA A 207 9.99 38.55 40.15
CA ALA A 207 10.69 37.41 40.75
C ALA A 207 11.34 36.53 39.67
N GLU A 208 12.50 35.93 40.00
CA GLU A 208 13.14 34.95 39.12
C GLU A 208 12.29 33.68 39.00
N LEU A 209 12.06 33.23 37.77
CA LEU A 209 11.29 32.03 37.51
C LEU A 209 12.09 30.78 37.87
N PRO A 210 11.46 29.74 38.46
CA PRO A 210 12.13 28.48 38.72
C PRO A 210 12.70 27.84 37.44
N ALA A 211 13.84 27.18 37.57
CA ALA A 211 14.61 26.64 36.42
C ALA A 211 13.79 25.75 35.47
N PHE A 212 12.86 24.96 36.00
CA PHE A 212 11.97 24.10 35.20
C PHE A 212 10.97 24.92 34.38
N THR A 213 10.38 25.97 34.96
CA THR A 213 9.49 26.91 34.25
C THR A 213 10.25 27.68 33.18
N GLN A 214 11.46 28.14 33.50
CA GLN A 214 12.31 28.84 32.53
C GLN A 214 12.67 27.94 31.34
N PHE A 215 12.95 26.65 31.56
CA PHE A 215 13.19 25.70 30.48
C PHE A 215 11.99 25.58 29.53
N VAL A 216 10.78 25.48 30.06
CA VAL A 216 9.54 25.37 29.26
C VAL A 216 9.26 26.66 28.49
N ILE A 217 9.52 27.82 29.09
CA ILE A 217 9.42 29.13 28.41
C ILE A 217 10.44 29.22 27.27
N ASN A 218 11.72 28.91 27.53
CA ASN A 218 12.75 28.92 26.49
C ASN A 218 12.40 27.98 25.32
N LEU A 219 11.82 26.81 25.62
CA LEU A 219 11.34 25.89 24.60
C LEU A 219 10.18 26.47 23.79
N SER A 220 9.25 27.17 24.45
CA SER A 220 8.15 27.89 23.81
C SER A 220 8.67 28.99 22.89
N GLU A 221 9.56 29.86 23.37
CA GLU A 221 10.17 30.95 22.59
C GLU A 221 10.93 30.42 21.38
N ALA A 222 11.73 29.37 21.56
CA ALA A 222 12.45 28.72 20.46
C ALA A 222 11.49 28.15 19.40
N LEU A 223 10.38 27.55 19.83
CA LEU A 223 9.37 26.98 18.95
C LEU A 223 8.57 28.07 18.22
N GLN A 224 8.25 29.19 18.87
CA GLN A 224 7.59 30.34 18.25
C GLN A 224 8.48 31.05 17.23
N ALA A 225 9.73 31.35 17.60
CA ALA A 225 10.68 32.05 16.75
C ALA A 225 11.06 31.22 15.50
N ASN A 226 11.15 29.90 15.64
CA ASN A 226 11.60 29.01 14.57
C ASN A 226 10.50 28.10 14.01
N PHE A 227 9.22 28.39 14.26
CA PHE A 227 8.12 27.50 13.87
C PHE A 227 8.17 27.11 12.40
N LEU A 228 8.31 28.11 11.52
CA LEU A 228 8.36 27.88 10.07
C LEU A 228 9.61 27.10 9.66
N THR A 229 10.77 27.38 10.26
CA THR A 229 12.03 26.65 10.03
C THR A 229 11.92 25.19 10.47
N ILE A 230 11.31 24.92 11.62
CA ILE A 230 11.11 23.56 12.16
C ILE A 230 10.16 22.78 11.24
N VAL A 231 9.05 23.38 10.82
CA VAL A 231 8.09 22.73 9.90
C VAL A 231 8.76 22.43 8.56
N LEU A 232 9.51 23.37 7.98
CA LEU A 232 10.25 23.16 6.75
C LEU A 232 11.34 22.09 6.90
N ALA A 233 12.04 22.04 8.05
CA ALA A 233 13.03 21.02 8.34
C ALA A 233 12.39 19.62 8.42
N ILE A 234 11.24 19.47 9.08
CA ILE A 234 10.51 18.19 9.15
C ILE A 234 10.08 17.74 7.76
N ILE A 235 9.52 18.64 6.95
CA ILE A 235 9.12 18.35 5.58
C ILE A 235 10.35 17.98 4.73
N GLY A 236 11.43 18.74 4.84
CA GLY A 236 12.69 18.49 4.14
C GLY A 236 13.32 17.15 4.50
N ILE A 237 13.34 16.79 5.78
CA ILE A 237 13.81 15.48 6.27
C ILE A 237 12.90 14.38 5.76
N SER A 238 11.58 14.55 5.79
CA SER A 238 10.63 13.54 5.33
C SER A 238 10.77 13.26 3.82
N ILE A 239 10.89 14.32 3.01
CA ILE A 239 11.13 14.21 1.57
C ILE A 239 12.52 13.63 1.31
N GLY A 240 13.55 14.12 1.98
CA GLY A 240 14.93 13.64 1.84
C GLY A 240 15.08 12.17 2.21
N PHE A 241 14.45 11.74 3.30
CA PHE A 241 14.40 10.34 3.73
C PHE A 241 13.67 9.47 2.69
N SER A 242 12.51 9.92 2.20
CA SER A 242 11.72 9.22 1.18
C SER A 242 12.50 9.07 -0.14
N GLU A 243 13.18 10.13 -0.58
CA GLU A 243 13.94 10.13 -1.83
C GLU A 243 15.22 9.32 -1.71
N THR A 244 15.94 9.43 -0.59
CA THR A 244 17.14 8.62 -0.32
C THR A 244 16.79 7.14 -0.25
N ARG A 245 15.66 6.78 0.36
CA ARG A 245 15.14 5.40 0.36
C ARG A 245 14.80 4.89 -1.03
N LYS A 246 14.32 5.75 -1.95
CA LYS A 246 14.06 5.33 -3.33
C LYS A 246 15.34 5.15 -4.15
N ARG A 247 16.30 6.07 -4.00
CA ARG A 247 17.52 6.12 -4.82
C ARG A 247 18.63 5.20 -4.33
N SER A 248 18.84 5.06 -3.02
CA SER A 248 19.98 4.33 -2.46
C SER A 248 19.58 2.94 -2.00
N GLN A 249 20.12 1.92 -2.68
CA GLN A 249 19.95 0.52 -2.28
C GLN A 249 20.64 0.21 -0.95
N ALA A 250 21.83 0.76 -0.72
CA ALA A 250 22.56 0.60 0.55
C ALA A 250 21.74 1.13 1.74
N PHE A 251 21.10 2.29 1.58
CA PHE A 251 20.26 2.88 2.63
C PHE A 251 19.01 2.04 2.92
N ARG A 252 18.33 1.52 1.88
CA ARG A 252 17.22 0.57 2.06
C ARG A 252 17.66 -0.67 2.84
N ASN A 253 18.78 -1.26 2.45
CA ASN A 253 19.31 -2.46 3.08
C ASN A 253 19.70 -2.23 4.54
N ALA A 254 20.23 -1.05 4.86
CA ALA A 254 20.54 -0.66 6.23
C ALA A 254 19.27 -0.54 7.09
N ILE A 255 18.22 0.12 6.58
CA ILE A 255 16.92 0.21 7.25
C ILE A 255 16.35 -1.17 7.53
N ASP A 256 16.35 -2.06 6.54
CA ASP A 256 15.81 -3.42 6.68
C ASP A 256 16.55 -4.23 7.76
N ARG A 257 17.87 -4.05 7.89
CA ARG A 257 18.67 -4.69 8.96
C ARG A 257 18.39 -4.08 10.34
N ILE A 258 18.19 -2.76 10.41
CA ILE A 258 17.88 -2.07 11.67
C ILE A 258 16.49 -2.47 12.17
N LEU A 259 15.51 -2.55 11.27
CA LEU A 259 14.13 -2.92 11.62
C LEU A 259 14.06 -4.27 12.32
N LEU A 260 14.86 -5.26 11.91
CA LEU A 260 14.94 -6.58 12.56
C LEU A 260 15.54 -6.53 13.98
N LYS A 261 16.30 -5.50 14.32
CA LYS A 261 16.94 -5.34 15.64
C LYS A 261 16.13 -4.51 16.63
N LEU A 262 15.10 -3.80 16.16
CA LEU A 262 14.29 -2.96 17.02
C LEU A 262 13.41 -3.82 17.94
N PRO A 263 13.27 -3.45 19.23
CA PRO A 263 12.36 -4.15 20.12
C PRO A 263 10.92 -4.04 19.59
N ILE A 264 10.15 -5.12 19.72
CA ILE A 264 8.76 -5.26 19.24
C ILE A 264 8.63 -5.27 17.71
N VAL A 265 9.13 -4.26 17.00
CA VAL A 265 9.06 -4.17 15.53
C VAL A 265 9.89 -5.25 14.85
N GLY A 266 11.03 -5.62 15.42
CA GLY A 266 11.90 -6.68 14.91
C GLY A 266 11.21 -8.05 14.92
N ASP A 267 10.53 -8.38 16.02
CA ASP A 267 9.78 -9.64 16.15
C ASP A 267 8.62 -9.72 15.16
N ILE A 268 7.84 -8.64 15.02
CA ILE A 268 6.76 -8.56 14.01
C ILE A 268 7.33 -8.70 12.60
N THR A 269 8.45 -8.03 12.32
CA THR A 269 9.09 -8.08 11.00
C THR A 269 9.62 -9.47 10.69
N PHE A 270 10.23 -10.13 11.68
CA PHE A 270 10.69 -11.50 11.62
C PHE A 270 9.53 -12.46 11.30
N LYS A 271 8.50 -12.48 12.15
CA LYS A 271 7.30 -13.34 11.99
C LYS A 271 6.61 -13.10 10.65
N ALA A 272 6.42 -11.84 10.25
CA ALA A 272 5.79 -11.49 8.98
C ALA A 272 6.64 -11.90 7.77
N THR A 273 7.96 -11.92 7.90
CA THR A 273 8.85 -12.36 6.82
C THR A 273 8.81 -13.87 6.65
N VAL A 274 8.83 -14.62 7.75
CA VAL A 274 8.68 -16.08 7.73
C VAL A 274 7.30 -16.49 7.20
N ALA A 275 6.23 -15.82 7.63
CA ALA A 275 4.88 -16.01 7.11
C ALA A 275 4.81 -15.81 5.58
N ARG A 276 5.35 -14.70 5.06
CA ARG A 276 5.39 -14.43 3.62
C ARG A 276 6.22 -15.45 2.87
N TYR A 277 7.38 -15.84 3.39
CA TYR A 277 8.21 -16.90 2.79
C TYR A 277 7.41 -18.20 2.66
N ALA A 278 6.88 -18.71 3.77
CA ALA A 278 6.16 -19.97 3.82
C ALA A 278 4.89 -19.94 2.95
N ARG A 279 4.11 -18.85 3.00
CA ARG A 279 2.91 -18.66 2.17
C ARG A 279 3.25 -18.65 0.69
N THR A 280 4.29 -17.92 0.31
CA THR A 280 4.71 -17.81 -1.10
C THR A 280 5.20 -19.15 -1.60
N LEU A 281 6.07 -19.84 -0.84
CA LEU A 281 6.64 -21.12 -1.25
C LEU A 281 5.57 -22.20 -1.33
N SER A 282 4.67 -22.27 -0.33
CA SER A 282 3.52 -23.20 -0.34
C SER A 282 2.64 -22.97 -1.57
N THR A 283 2.22 -21.72 -1.81
CA THR A 283 1.29 -21.41 -2.90
C THR A 283 1.92 -21.66 -4.28
N THR A 284 3.19 -21.29 -4.44
CA THR A 284 3.91 -21.45 -5.71
C THR A 284 4.27 -22.90 -5.98
N PHE A 285 4.66 -23.65 -4.95
CA PHE A 285 4.95 -25.08 -5.09
C PHE A 285 3.68 -25.90 -5.32
N SER A 286 2.58 -25.65 -4.58
CA SER A 286 1.28 -26.23 -4.92
C SER A 286 0.88 -25.91 -6.35
N ALA A 287 1.25 -24.72 -6.86
CA ALA A 287 1.01 -24.29 -8.23
C ALA A 287 1.71 -25.14 -9.31
N GLY A 288 2.56 -26.10 -8.92
CA GLY A 288 3.36 -26.89 -9.85
C GLY A 288 4.54 -26.12 -10.44
N VAL A 289 4.85 -24.95 -9.90
CA VAL A 289 6.06 -24.19 -10.29
C VAL A 289 7.29 -24.93 -9.77
N PRO A 290 8.33 -25.11 -10.60
CA PRO A 290 9.58 -25.71 -10.16
C PRO A 290 10.15 -25.03 -8.91
N LEU A 291 10.73 -25.81 -7.99
CA LEU A 291 11.20 -25.30 -6.69
C LEU A 291 12.17 -24.11 -6.80
N ILE A 292 13.05 -24.13 -7.80
CA ILE A 292 14.04 -23.07 -8.04
C ILE A 292 13.37 -21.74 -8.39
N ASP A 293 12.32 -21.76 -9.20
CA ASP A 293 11.54 -20.58 -9.58
C ASP A 293 10.64 -20.11 -8.42
N ALA A 294 10.08 -21.08 -7.68
CA ALA A 294 9.32 -20.80 -6.46
C ALA A 294 10.19 -20.10 -5.39
N LEU A 295 11.45 -20.50 -5.23
CA LEU A 295 12.40 -19.84 -4.32
C LEU A 295 12.76 -18.42 -4.79
N ASP A 296 12.86 -18.18 -6.10
CA ASP A 296 13.09 -16.83 -6.64
C ASP A 296 11.95 -15.88 -6.29
N ALA A 297 10.71 -16.36 -6.48
CA ALA A 297 9.51 -15.66 -6.07
C ALA A 297 9.47 -15.38 -4.56
N CYS A 298 9.87 -16.35 -3.74
CA CYS A 298 9.99 -16.18 -2.30
C CYS A 298 10.99 -15.10 -1.92
N ALA A 299 12.14 -15.04 -2.61
CA ALA A 299 13.14 -14.00 -2.39
C ALA A 299 12.54 -12.60 -2.64
N GLY A 300 11.71 -12.44 -3.67
CA GLY A 300 10.94 -11.21 -3.92
C GLY A 300 9.89 -10.89 -2.85
N ALA A 301 9.23 -11.91 -2.29
CA ALA A 301 8.11 -11.75 -1.37
C ALA A 301 8.50 -11.53 0.11
N THR A 302 9.68 -11.98 0.55
CA THR A 302 10.16 -11.85 1.94
C THR A 302 10.12 -10.40 2.46
N GLY A 303 10.40 -9.42 1.61
CA GLY A 303 10.28 -7.99 1.94
C GLY A 303 11.34 -7.46 2.91
N ASN A 304 12.36 -8.26 3.25
CA ASN A 304 13.51 -7.85 4.04
C ASN A 304 14.79 -8.39 3.37
N ILE A 305 15.82 -7.55 3.24
CA ILE A 305 17.06 -7.91 2.54
C ILE A 305 17.79 -9.12 3.15
N VAL A 306 17.74 -9.32 4.48
CA VAL A 306 18.42 -10.41 5.17
C VAL A 306 17.84 -11.75 4.71
N TYR A 307 16.51 -11.86 4.74
CA TYR A 307 15.80 -13.04 4.27
C TYR A 307 15.87 -13.21 2.76
N ARG A 308 15.78 -12.11 1.99
CA ARG A 308 15.95 -12.18 0.54
C ARG A 308 17.29 -12.79 0.16
N THR A 309 18.37 -12.38 0.81
CA THR A 309 19.72 -12.90 0.57
C THR A 309 19.81 -14.36 0.99
N ALA A 310 19.25 -14.72 2.14
CA ALA A 310 19.20 -16.11 2.60
C ALA A 310 18.43 -17.01 1.63
N VAL A 311 17.26 -16.59 1.13
CA VAL A 311 16.47 -17.39 0.17
C VAL A 311 17.20 -17.56 -1.16
N LEU A 312 17.93 -16.54 -1.63
CA LEU A 312 18.76 -16.67 -2.83
C LEU A 312 19.92 -17.66 -2.62
N GLN A 313 20.54 -17.67 -1.43
CA GLN A 313 21.53 -18.69 -1.10
C GLN A 313 20.90 -20.09 -1.08
N VAL A 314 19.73 -20.25 -0.45
CA VAL A 314 18.99 -21.51 -0.45
C VAL A 314 18.69 -22.00 -1.87
N LYS A 315 18.29 -21.09 -2.76
CA LYS A 315 18.06 -21.40 -4.18
C LYS A 315 19.32 -21.93 -4.85
N GLU A 316 20.46 -21.31 -4.62
CA GLU A 316 21.74 -21.73 -5.19
C GLU A 316 22.14 -23.12 -4.66
N ASP A 317 22.08 -23.31 -3.34
CA ASP A 317 22.40 -24.58 -2.68
C ASP A 317 21.51 -25.73 -3.19
N VAL A 318 20.19 -25.50 -3.29
CA VAL A 318 19.23 -26.49 -3.81
C VAL A 318 19.46 -26.76 -5.30
N SER A 319 19.85 -25.76 -6.09
CA SER A 319 20.21 -25.94 -7.50
C SER A 319 21.43 -26.84 -7.69
N THR A 320 22.32 -26.91 -6.69
CA THR A 320 23.46 -27.84 -6.68
C THR A 320 23.10 -29.24 -6.16
N GLY A 321 21.83 -29.49 -5.82
CA GLY A 321 21.33 -30.79 -5.37
C GLY A 321 21.29 -30.96 -3.85
N GLN A 322 21.52 -29.91 -3.06
CA GLN A 322 21.37 -29.97 -1.61
C GLN A 322 19.89 -30.03 -1.20
N GLN A 323 19.59 -30.77 -0.12
CA GLN A 323 18.25 -30.79 0.46
C GLN A 323 17.84 -29.39 0.94
N LEU A 324 16.57 -29.03 0.69
CA LEU A 324 16.01 -27.72 1.00
C LEU A 324 16.12 -27.42 2.50
N GLN A 325 15.84 -28.40 3.36
CA GLN A 325 15.97 -28.23 4.80
C GLN A 325 17.39 -27.86 5.24
N PHE A 326 18.40 -28.50 4.63
CA PHE A 326 19.80 -28.28 4.99
C PHE A 326 20.25 -26.90 4.51
N ALA A 327 19.91 -26.55 3.27
CA ALA A 327 20.15 -25.23 2.71
C ALA A 327 19.50 -24.13 3.56
N MET A 328 18.26 -24.32 4.03
CA MET A 328 17.62 -23.36 4.93
C MET A 328 18.36 -23.26 6.27
N ARG A 329 18.81 -24.39 6.83
CA ARG A 329 19.54 -24.41 8.10
C ARG A 329 20.88 -23.70 8.03
N SER A 330 21.62 -23.82 6.91
CA SER A 330 22.95 -23.21 6.72
C SER A 330 22.90 -21.67 6.83
N THR A 331 21.79 -21.07 6.42
CA THR A 331 21.61 -19.60 6.47
C THR A 331 21.40 -19.05 7.89
N GLY A 332 20.97 -19.87 8.85
CA GLY A 332 20.80 -19.48 10.25
C GLY A 332 19.67 -18.46 10.54
N VAL A 333 18.83 -18.12 9.56
CA VAL A 333 17.76 -17.09 9.75
C VAL A 333 16.36 -17.68 9.91
N PHE A 334 16.16 -18.95 9.59
CA PHE A 334 14.86 -19.59 9.65
C PHE A 334 14.60 -20.22 11.02
N PRO A 335 13.37 -20.10 11.57
CA PRO A 335 13.02 -20.69 12.85
C PRO A 335 12.92 -22.22 12.77
N ALA A 336 13.07 -22.86 13.94
CA ALA A 336 13.04 -24.32 14.08
C ALA A 336 11.78 -24.96 13.48
N MET A 337 10.61 -24.34 13.68
CA MET A 337 9.35 -24.85 13.14
C MET A 337 9.34 -24.87 11.60
N ALA A 338 9.86 -23.81 10.95
CA ALA A 338 9.96 -23.77 9.50
C ALA A 338 10.92 -24.87 8.99
N LEU A 339 12.08 -25.01 9.62
CA LEU A 339 13.05 -26.06 9.28
C LEU A 339 12.48 -27.47 9.43
N GLN A 340 11.72 -27.72 10.51
CA GLN A 340 11.12 -29.03 10.79
C GLN A 340 10.01 -29.38 9.82
N MET A 341 9.11 -28.44 9.53
CA MET A 341 8.02 -28.63 8.58
C MET A 341 8.54 -28.80 7.16
N THR A 342 9.60 -28.08 6.78
CA THR A 342 10.31 -28.31 5.52
C THR A 342 10.91 -29.71 5.46
N ALA A 343 11.55 -30.19 6.53
CA ALA A 343 12.11 -31.54 6.59
C ALA A 343 11.03 -32.61 6.31
N ILE A 344 9.92 -32.51 7.05
CA ILE A 344 8.80 -33.45 6.93
C ILE A 344 8.18 -33.37 5.53
N GLY A 345 8.00 -32.16 5.00
CA GLY A 345 7.43 -31.93 3.68
C GLY A 345 8.32 -32.42 2.54
N GLU A 346 9.63 -32.29 2.67
CA GLU A 346 10.62 -32.78 1.70
C GLU A 346 10.69 -34.32 1.70
N GLU A 347 10.65 -34.97 2.88
CA GLU A 347 10.67 -36.43 3.01
C GLU A 347 9.35 -37.09 2.58
N SER A 348 8.22 -36.46 2.89
CA SER A 348 6.88 -36.98 2.54
C SER A 348 6.36 -36.55 1.16
N GLY A 349 7.07 -35.64 0.49
CA GLY A 349 6.61 -35.03 -0.77
C GLY A 349 5.45 -34.03 -0.61
N ALA A 350 5.05 -33.70 0.61
CA ALA A 350 3.95 -32.79 0.93
C ALA A 350 4.45 -31.40 1.42
N LEU A 351 5.45 -30.85 0.72
CA LEU A 351 6.10 -29.60 1.09
C LEU A 351 5.12 -28.41 1.14
N ASP A 352 4.18 -28.37 0.21
CA ASP A 352 3.18 -27.33 0.14
C ASP A 352 2.24 -27.30 1.36
N ALA A 353 1.73 -28.46 1.78
CA ALA A 353 0.86 -28.59 2.94
C ALA A 353 1.60 -28.24 4.25
N MET A 354 2.86 -28.67 4.38
CA MET A 354 3.67 -28.37 5.56
C MET A 354 4.01 -26.88 5.66
N LEU A 355 4.39 -26.25 4.54
CA LEU A 355 4.67 -24.81 4.50
C LEU A 355 3.40 -23.97 4.68
N GLU A 356 2.23 -24.45 4.26
CA GLU A 356 0.96 -23.79 4.57
C GLU A 356 0.71 -23.70 6.08
N LYS A 357 1.00 -24.77 6.83
CA LYS A 357 0.89 -24.75 8.30
C LYS A 357 1.86 -23.76 8.93
N VAL A 358 3.09 -23.66 8.41
CA VAL A 358 4.06 -22.64 8.84
C VAL A 358 3.53 -21.24 8.55
N ALA A 359 2.95 -21.01 7.36
CA ALA A 359 2.39 -19.73 6.98
C ALA A 359 1.26 -19.30 7.93
N ILE A 360 0.28 -20.18 8.17
CA ILE A 360 -0.86 -19.90 9.05
C ILE A 360 -0.39 -19.57 10.47
N TYR A 361 0.50 -20.39 11.03
CA TYR A 361 1.01 -20.17 12.37
C TYR A 361 1.72 -18.81 12.51
N TYR A 362 2.58 -18.45 11.56
CA TYR A 362 3.28 -17.16 11.63
C TYR A 362 2.38 -15.98 11.24
N GLU A 363 1.33 -16.17 10.44
CA GLU A 363 0.27 -15.18 10.22
C GLU A 363 -0.46 -14.89 11.55
N ASP A 364 -0.84 -15.93 12.31
CA ASP A 364 -1.49 -15.80 13.61
C ASP A 364 -0.55 -15.15 14.66
N GLU A 365 0.74 -15.51 14.66
CA GLU A 365 1.74 -14.88 15.53
C GLU A 365 1.95 -13.39 15.21
N VAL A 366 1.91 -13.01 13.91
CA VAL A 366 1.93 -11.59 13.52
C VAL A 366 0.71 -10.87 14.06
N ASP A 367 -0.46 -11.51 13.95
CA ASP A 367 -1.73 -10.96 14.41
C ASP A 367 -1.71 -10.71 15.93
N ALA A 368 -1.28 -11.71 16.71
CA ALA A 368 -1.12 -11.58 18.16
C ALA A 368 -0.11 -10.50 18.55
N SER A 369 1.01 -10.39 17.82
CA SER A 369 2.05 -9.40 18.09
C SER A 369 1.57 -7.98 17.78
N VAL A 370 0.76 -7.83 16.72
CA VAL A 370 0.12 -6.56 16.33
C VAL A 370 -0.91 -6.13 17.37
N ASP A 371 -1.73 -7.04 17.87
CA ASP A 371 -2.74 -6.76 18.89
C ASP A 371 -2.07 -6.41 20.24
N GLY A 372 -1.01 -7.13 20.61
CA GLY A 372 -0.18 -6.83 21.78
C GLY A 372 0.50 -5.46 21.70
N LEU A 373 1.03 -5.08 20.53
CA LEU A 373 1.59 -3.74 20.32
C LEU A 373 0.53 -2.66 20.51
N THR A 374 -0.68 -2.89 19.99
CA THR A 374 -1.78 -1.92 20.09
C THR A 374 -2.23 -1.73 21.55
N SER A 375 -2.33 -2.81 22.33
CA SER A 375 -2.74 -2.74 23.74
C SER A 375 -1.68 -2.10 24.64
N MET A 376 -0.38 -2.38 24.42
CA MET A 376 0.71 -1.77 25.20
C MET A 376 0.88 -0.28 24.93
N MET A 377 0.49 0.19 23.76
CA MET A 377 0.61 1.60 23.43
C MET A 377 -0.35 2.49 24.22
N GLU A 378 -1.54 2.01 24.57
CA GLU A 378 -2.52 2.86 25.26
C GLU A 378 -1.98 3.33 26.63
N PRO A 379 -1.44 2.47 27.51
CA PRO A 379 -0.75 2.90 28.72
C PRO A 379 0.45 3.82 28.46
N LEU A 380 1.23 3.55 27.42
CA LEU A 380 2.41 4.35 27.08
C LEU A 380 2.00 5.77 26.63
N ILE A 381 0.96 5.87 25.81
CA ILE A 381 0.37 7.15 25.39
C ILE A 381 -0.16 7.90 26.60
N MET A 382 -0.93 7.24 27.49
CA MET A 382 -1.44 7.88 28.70
C MET A 382 -0.29 8.37 29.59
N ALA A 383 0.77 7.59 29.76
CA ALA A 383 1.95 7.98 30.52
C ALA A 383 2.66 9.19 29.89
N VAL A 384 2.89 9.18 28.57
CA VAL A 384 3.53 10.29 27.86
C VAL A 384 2.68 11.55 27.93
N LEU A 385 1.36 11.46 27.68
CA LEU A 385 0.46 12.61 27.79
C LEU A 385 0.37 13.12 29.23
N GLY A 386 0.32 12.22 30.22
CA GLY A 386 0.34 12.57 31.63
C GLY A 386 1.60 13.33 32.03
N VAL A 387 2.78 12.86 31.58
CA VAL A 387 4.06 13.55 31.82
C VAL A 387 4.13 14.88 31.09
N LEU A 388 3.69 14.94 29.83
CA LEU A 388 3.72 16.18 29.05
C LEU A 388 2.78 17.24 29.62
N ILE A 389 1.51 16.89 29.85
CA ILE A 389 0.49 17.82 30.36
C ILE A 389 0.76 18.13 31.83
N GLY A 390 1.02 17.10 32.65
CA GLY A 390 1.34 17.27 34.07
C GLY A 390 2.61 18.08 34.28
N GLY A 391 3.67 17.80 33.51
CA GLY A 391 4.90 18.59 33.53
C GLY A 391 4.66 20.04 33.14
N LEU A 392 3.82 20.30 32.14
CA LEU A 392 3.47 21.66 31.75
C LEU A 392 2.67 22.39 32.83
N ILE A 393 1.70 21.72 33.46
CA ILE A 393 0.95 22.27 34.60
C ILE A 393 1.90 22.58 35.76
N VAL A 394 2.78 21.66 36.14
CA VAL A 394 3.77 21.90 37.21
C VAL A 394 4.64 23.11 36.85
N ALA A 395 5.13 23.21 35.62
CA ALA A 395 5.91 24.36 35.18
C ALA A 395 5.14 25.69 35.32
N MET A 396 3.84 25.69 35.08
CA MET A 396 3.01 26.90 35.17
C MET A 396 2.65 27.28 36.62
N TYR A 397 2.49 26.31 37.51
CA TYR A 397 2.07 26.54 38.90
C TYR A 397 3.25 26.70 39.87
N LEU A 398 4.43 26.17 39.56
CA LEU A 398 5.61 26.26 40.41
C LEU A 398 5.99 27.72 40.78
N PRO A 399 5.94 28.71 39.87
CA PRO A 399 6.19 30.10 40.23
C PRO A 399 5.17 30.66 41.23
N ILE A 400 3.90 30.25 41.14
CA ILE A 400 2.84 30.69 42.07
C ILE A 400 3.18 30.27 43.51
N PHE A 401 3.65 29.03 43.70
CA PHE A 401 4.03 28.53 45.02
C PHE A 401 5.24 29.25 45.60
N GLN A 402 6.23 29.61 44.76
CA GLN A 402 7.42 30.33 45.20
C GLN A 402 7.10 31.79 45.54
N LEU A 403 6.26 32.46 44.76
CA LEU A 403 5.78 33.82 45.07
C LEU A 403 5.02 33.86 46.40
N GLY A 404 4.24 32.83 46.71
CA GLY A 404 3.55 32.70 48.01
C GLY A 404 4.46 32.46 49.21
N GLN A 405 5.75 32.17 49.03
CA GLN A 405 6.74 32.06 50.11
C GLN A 405 7.54 33.35 50.34
N VAL A 406 7.47 34.31 49.41
CA VAL A 406 8.24 35.57 49.45
C VAL A 406 7.40 36.73 50.05
N VAL A 407 6.11 36.50 50.36
CA VAL A 407 5.20 37.46 51.01
C VAL A 407 4.90 37.06 52.45
#